data_AF-A0A9X7JHU0-F1
#
_entry.id   AF-A0A9X7JHU0-F1
#
_cell.length_a   1.000
_cell.length_b   1.000
_cell.length_c   1.000
_cell.angle_alpha   90.00
_cell.angle_beta   90.00
_cell.angle_gamma   90.00
#
_symmetry.space_group_name_H-M   'P 1'
#
loop_
_entity.id
_entity.type
_entity.pdbx_description
1 polymer ?
#
loop_
_entity_poly.entity_id
_entity_poly.type
_entity_poly.pdbx_seq_one_letter_code
_entity_poly.pdbx_strand_id
1 'polypeptide(L)'
;AALRERWPDPAETLLTALGPGPRLWERGPGHPDLLTVRLGTADRHSAGSGALLPSVPVTVALREAGSLGLAGPRGRLSALARSVLAQLAALHAPASLEFVLISADRARPVEERLAEWSWLGWLPQLRPVRGQDCRLLVAYDREQAAARTAELVRRLDEGPLGPHWAAAAPAAVAAAAERHSGPYTVVVVDGDPGSAELRETVSRLAVGGPAAGIHLVCLADAPATTPASPVASTLATARAAAPAFPYCGAVALLSGDVATVVQVIHRAPVQHAAAQHDAAAEAEAPSGPAVIAAVDAVSRAWAERFARALAPL
;
A
#
# COMPACT_ATOMS: atom_id res chain seq x y z
N ALA A 1 23.93 10.82 0.49
CA ALA A 1 24.28 9.47 -0.01
C ALA A 1 23.57 8.41 0.81
N ALA A 2 23.86 8.29 2.12
CA ALA A 2 23.28 7.28 3.01
C ALA A 2 21.74 7.14 2.95
N LEU A 3 20.98 8.24 2.88
CA LEU A 3 19.50 8.14 2.75
C LEU A 3 19.07 7.47 1.44
N ARG A 4 19.76 7.73 0.33
CA ARG A 4 19.43 7.10 -0.97
C ARG A 4 19.79 5.61 -1.01
N GLU A 5 20.86 5.24 -0.31
CA GLU A 5 21.26 3.83 -0.15
C GLU A 5 20.27 3.07 0.74
N ARG A 6 19.78 3.70 1.82
CA ARG A 6 18.77 3.13 2.73
C ARG A 6 17.40 2.93 2.04
N TRP A 7 17.00 3.85 1.16
CA TRP A 7 15.76 3.76 0.37
C TRP A 7 16.06 3.80 -1.14
N PRO A 8 16.37 2.64 -1.75
CA PRO A 8 16.85 2.57 -3.13
C PRO A 8 15.82 3.13 -4.09
N ASP A 9 16.31 3.73 -5.18
CA ASP A 9 15.44 4.11 -6.30
C ASP A 9 14.98 2.87 -7.11
N PRO A 10 14.09 3.05 -8.10
CA PRO A 10 13.66 1.92 -8.92
C PRO A 10 14.79 1.25 -9.73
N ALA A 11 15.84 1.96 -10.14
CA ALA A 11 16.96 1.35 -10.87
C ALA A 11 17.76 0.42 -9.94
N GLU A 12 18.10 0.90 -8.74
CA GLU A 12 18.75 0.13 -7.70
C GLU A 12 17.92 -1.08 -7.24
N THR A 13 16.59 -0.91 -7.16
CA THR A 13 15.65 -2.00 -6.83
C THR A 13 15.68 -3.10 -7.89
N LEU A 14 15.74 -2.74 -9.18
CA LEU A 14 15.87 -3.70 -10.27
C LEU A 14 17.20 -4.46 -10.19
N LEU A 15 18.31 -3.75 -9.98
CA LEU A 15 19.63 -4.37 -9.87
C LEU A 15 19.69 -5.37 -8.71
N THR A 16 19.04 -5.03 -7.59
CA THR A 16 18.92 -5.91 -6.41
C THR A 16 18.23 -7.24 -6.76
N ALA A 17 17.21 -7.22 -7.63
CA ALA A 17 16.53 -8.43 -8.09
C ALA A 17 17.29 -9.20 -9.19
N LEU A 18 18.01 -8.51 -10.07
CA LEU A 18 18.73 -9.14 -11.19
C LEU A 18 20.01 -9.88 -10.75
N GLY A 19 20.66 -9.42 -9.69
CA GLY A 19 21.85 -10.04 -9.11
C GLY A 19 21.65 -10.19 -7.60
N PRO A 20 21.04 -11.29 -7.12
CA PRO A 20 20.66 -11.46 -5.72
C PRO A 20 21.89 -11.37 -4.81
N GLY A 21 22.14 -10.17 -4.32
CA GLY A 21 23.23 -9.81 -3.43
C GLY A 21 22.73 -9.57 -2.01
N PRO A 22 23.57 -9.06 -1.10
CA PRO A 22 23.22 -8.92 0.32
C PRO A 22 22.03 -8.00 0.60
N ARG A 23 21.64 -7.15 -0.37
CA ARG A 23 20.47 -6.26 -0.23
C ARG A 23 19.14 -6.93 -0.54
N LEU A 24 19.15 -8.06 -1.25
CA LEU A 24 17.91 -8.78 -1.49
C LEU A 24 17.40 -9.34 -0.15
N TRP A 25 16.16 -8.98 0.19
CA TRP A 25 15.48 -9.41 1.41
C TRP A 25 16.20 -9.01 2.72
N GLU A 26 16.96 -7.93 2.69
CA GLU A 26 17.72 -7.45 3.86
C GLU A 26 16.83 -6.96 5.02
N ARG A 27 15.56 -6.59 4.74
CA ARG A 27 14.64 -6.03 5.74
C ARG A 27 13.82 -7.11 6.43
N GLY A 28 14.48 -7.85 7.34
CA GLY A 28 13.81 -8.80 8.23
C GLY A 28 12.98 -8.13 9.35
N PRO A 29 12.34 -8.93 10.24
CA PRO A 29 11.44 -8.43 11.29
C PRO A 29 12.04 -7.39 12.26
N GLY A 30 13.35 -7.39 12.48
CA GLY A 30 14.04 -6.42 13.33
C GLY A 30 14.56 -5.17 12.59
N HIS A 31 14.37 -5.08 11.28
CA HIS A 31 14.92 -3.98 10.49
C HIS A 31 14.15 -2.68 10.76
N PRO A 32 14.80 -1.53 10.99
CA PRO A 32 14.11 -0.27 11.31
C PRO A 32 13.19 0.22 10.18
N ASP A 33 13.51 -0.11 8.92
CA ASP A 33 12.70 0.25 7.74
C ASP A 33 11.75 -0.86 7.25
N LEU A 34 11.42 -1.83 8.12
CA LEU A 34 10.46 -2.87 7.81
C LEU A 34 9.13 -2.26 7.31
N LEU A 35 8.69 -2.69 6.13
CA LEU A 35 7.51 -2.15 5.42
C LEU A 35 7.53 -0.62 5.19
N THR A 36 8.70 -0.02 5.06
CA THR A 36 8.83 1.38 4.63
C THR A 36 9.06 1.47 3.12
N VAL A 37 8.20 2.20 2.44
CA VAL A 37 8.22 2.35 0.97
C VAL A 37 8.56 3.76 0.57
N ARG A 38 9.36 3.91 -0.48
CA ARG A 38 9.67 5.21 -1.09
C ARG A 38 8.67 5.50 -2.21
N LEU A 39 8.13 6.72 -2.21
CA LEU A 39 7.14 7.17 -3.19
C LEU A 39 7.71 8.17 -4.20
N GLY A 40 8.88 8.74 -3.92
CA GLY A 40 9.49 9.78 -4.73
C GLY A 40 10.70 10.41 -4.09
N THR A 41 11.16 11.51 -4.67
CA THR A 41 12.25 12.33 -4.13
C THR A 41 11.92 13.82 -4.17
N ALA A 42 12.41 14.56 -3.18
CA ALA A 42 12.24 16.00 -3.08
C ALA A 42 13.54 16.65 -2.63
N ASP A 43 13.82 17.84 -3.12
CA ASP A 43 14.92 18.64 -2.59
C ASP A 43 14.48 19.23 -1.23
N ARG A 44 15.35 19.13 -0.21
CA ARG A 44 15.05 19.57 1.15
C ARG A 44 16.18 20.41 1.72
N HIS A 45 15.88 21.29 2.66
CA HIS A 45 16.91 22.03 3.38
C HIS A 45 17.27 21.30 4.67
N SER A 46 18.56 21.17 4.95
CA SER A 46 19.05 20.61 6.21
C SER A 46 18.68 21.54 7.37
N ALA A 47 18.04 21.01 8.42
CA ALA A 47 17.56 21.78 9.57
C ALA A 47 18.67 22.53 10.33
N GLY A 48 19.91 22.06 10.27
CA GLY A 48 21.05 22.69 10.97
C GLY A 48 21.87 23.65 10.10
N SER A 49 22.20 23.24 8.88
CA SER A 49 23.10 24.01 8.00
C SER A 49 22.38 24.92 7.01
N GLY A 50 21.07 24.74 6.82
CA GLY A 50 20.31 25.38 5.73
C GLY A 50 20.74 24.92 4.34
N ALA A 51 21.67 23.96 4.22
CA ALA A 51 22.15 23.48 2.93
C ALA A 51 21.06 22.70 2.20
N LEU A 52 20.99 22.88 0.87
CA LEU A 52 20.12 22.11 0.00
C LEU A 52 20.62 20.66 -0.09
N LEU A 53 19.74 19.73 0.26
CA LEU A 53 19.88 18.29 0.10
C LEU A 53 19.06 17.87 -1.11
N PRO A 54 19.69 17.58 -2.25
CA PRO A 54 18.96 17.20 -3.44
C PRO A 54 18.43 15.76 -3.34
N SER A 55 17.28 15.52 -3.97
CA SER A 55 16.69 14.20 -4.17
C SER A 55 16.56 13.35 -2.90
N VAL A 56 16.11 13.96 -1.80
CA VAL A 56 15.84 13.26 -0.54
C VAL A 56 14.63 12.33 -0.72
N PRO A 57 14.75 11.03 -0.41
CA PRO A 57 13.63 10.10 -0.46
C PRO A 57 12.43 10.56 0.36
N VAL A 58 11.24 10.47 -0.23
CA VAL A 58 9.97 10.64 0.48
C VAL A 58 9.37 9.26 0.70
N THR A 59 9.20 8.89 1.96
CA THR A 59 8.85 7.53 2.37
C THR A 59 7.60 7.49 3.22
N VAL A 60 6.91 6.36 3.21
CA VAL A 60 5.81 6.03 4.11
C VAL A 60 6.12 4.70 4.79
N ALA A 61 6.07 4.67 6.13
CA ALA A 61 6.15 3.45 6.90
C ALA A 61 4.75 2.85 7.09
N LEU A 62 4.46 1.69 6.50
CA LEU A 62 3.13 1.07 6.59
C LEU A 62 2.79 0.66 8.03
N ARG A 63 3.79 0.34 8.85
CA ARG A 63 3.60 0.02 10.26
C ARG A 63 3.06 1.21 11.08
N GLU A 64 3.47 2.43 10.71
CA GLU A 64 3.02 3.66 11.36
C GLU A 64 1.71 4.17 10.74
N ALA A 65 1.60 4.12 9.41
CA ALA A 65 0.42 4.57 8.69
C ALA A 65 -0.78 3.60 8.78
N GLY A 66 -0.56 2.35 9.18
CA GLY A 66 -1.54 1.27 9.13
C GLY A 66 -1.82 0.80 7.70
N SER A 67 -2.36 1.67 6.86
CA SER A 67 -2.64 1.41 5.45
C SER A 67 -2.31 2.65 4.60
N LEU A 68 -1.96 2.42 3.32
CA LEU A 68 -1.57 3.45 2.35
C LEU A 68 -2.60 3.55 1.23
N GLY A 69 -3.16 4.74 1.04
CA GLY A 69 -3.99 5.06 -0.13
C GLY A 69 -3.16 5.74 -1.22
N LEU A 70 -3.26 5.28 -2.46
CA LEU A 70 -2.67 5.92 -3.63
C LEU A 70 -3.80 6.37 -4.56
N ALA A 71 -3.81 7.64 -4.94
CA ALA A 71 -4.83 8.18 -5.84
C ALA A 71 -4.23 8.99 -6.98
N GLY A 72 -4.87 8.90 -8.14
CA GLY A 72 -4.52 9.68 -9.32
C GLY A 72 -4.81 8.94 -10.62
N PRO A 73 -4.42 9.52 -11.76
CA PRO A 73 -4.81 8.97 -13.05
C PRO A 73 -4.27 7.56 -13.25
N ARG A 74 -5.15 6.64 -13.65
CA ARG A 74 -4.87 5.20 -13.78
C ARG A 74 -3.46 4.82 -14.23
N GLY A 75 -3.01 5.33 -15.37
CA GLY A 75 -1.70 4.96 -15.94
C GLY A 75 -0.51 5.32 -15.03
N ARG A 76 -0.57 6.47 -14.35
CA ARG A 76 0.46 6.92 -13.41
C ARG A 76 0.32 6.23 -12.05
N LEU A 77 -0.92 6.03 -11.60
CA LEU A 77 -1.24 5.29 -10.37
C LEU A 77 -0.68 3.87 -10.41
N SER A 78 -0.95 3.15 -11.51
CA SER A 78 -0.39 1.83 -11.79
C SER A 78 1.14 1.81 -11.76
N ALA A 79 1.78 2.83 -12.34
CA ALA A 79 3.23 2.93 -12.39
C ALA A 79 3.88 3.14 -11.01
N LEU A 80 3.26 3.95 -10.15
CA LEU A 80 3.67 4.13 -8.75
C LEU A 80 3.41 2.85 -7.94
N ALA A 81 2.24 2.24 -8.07
CA ALA A 81 1.90 1.01 -7.34
C ALA A 81 2.88 -0.12 -7.65
N ARG A 82 3.26 -0.30 -8.93
CA ARG A 82 4.30 -1.27 -9.31
C ARG A 82 5.66 -0.97 -8.67
N SER A 83 6.04 0.30 -8.56
CA SER A 83 7.27 0.70 -7.85
C SER A 83 7.21 0.32 -6.37
N VAL A 84 6.10 0.62 -5.69
CA VAL A 84 5.88 0.31 -4.27
C VAL A 84 5.96 -1.21 -4.02
N LEU A 85 5.25 -2.01 -4.82
CA LEU A 85 5.22 -3.46 -4.65
C LEU A 85 6.56 -4.11 -4.97
N ALA A 86 7.29 -3.61 -5.98
CA ALA A 86 8.61 -4.13 -6.31
C ALA A 86 9.62 -3.84 -5.20
N GLN A 87 9.61 -2.64 -4.60
CA GLN A 87 10.45 -2.34 -3.44
C GLN A 87 10.16 -3.29 -2.26
N LEU A 88 8.89 -3.50 -1.95
CA LEU A 88 8.49 -4.43 -0.89
C LEU A 88 8.96 -5.86 -1.20
N ALA A 89 8.78 -6.34 -2.43
CA ALA A 89 9.20 -7.68 -2.85
C ALA A 89 10.73 -7.89 -2.85
N ALA A 90 11.49 -6.86 -3.22
CA ALA A 90 12.95 -6.91 -3.26
C ALA A 90 13.55 -6.89 -1.86
N LEU A 91 12.93 -6.18 -0.92
CA LEU A 91 13.52 -5.90 0.38
C LEU A 91 13.00 -6.83 1.49
N HIS A 92 11.97 -7.64 1.22
CA HIS A 92 11.39 -8.58 2.20
C HIS A 92 11.24 -9.98 1.60
N ALA A 93 11.73 -10.99 2.33
CA ALA A 93 11.63 -12.39 1.94
C ALA A 93 10.17 -12.88 1.95
N PRO A 94 9.80 -13.86 1.11
CA PRO A 94 8.46 -14.47 1.11
C PRO A 94 8.08 -15.15 2.44
N ALA A 95 9.06 -15.53 3.27
CA ALA A 95 8.81 -16.01 4.63
C ALA A 95 8.36 -14.90 5.60
N SER A 96 8.65 -13.63 5.27
CA SER A 96 8.37 -12.46 6.12
C SER A 96 7.25 -11.58 5.59
N LEU A 97 6.99 -11.60 4.28
CA LEU A 97 5.98 -10.79 3.61
C LEU A 97 5.18 -11.62 2.60
N GLU A 98 3.87 -11.59 2.75
CA GLU A 98 2.89 -12.15 1.80
C GLU A 98 2.17 -10.99 1.08
N PHE A 99 1.90 -11.17 -0.21
CA PHE A 99 1.00 -10.29 -0.97
C PHE A 99 -0.35 -10.96 -1.21
N VAL A 100 -1.41 -10.18 -1.08
CA VAL A 100 -2.76 -10.55 -1.52
C VAL A 100 -3.27 -9.47 -2.47
N LEU A 101 -3.65 -9.84 -3.69
CA LEU A 101 -4.25 -8.90 -4.64
C LEU A 101 -5.76 -9.05 -4.66
N ILE A 102 -6.48 -7.94 -4.52
CA ILE A 102 -7.92 -7.80 -4.77
C ILE A 102 -8.10 -6.75 -5.86
N SER A 103 -8.30 -7.19 -7.09
CA SER A 103 -8.61 -6.34 -8.24
C SER A 103 -9.91 -6.86 -8.84
N ALA A 104 -11.03 -6.63 -8.17
CA ALA A 104 -12.36 -7.15 -8.52
C ALA A 104 -13.32 -6.08 -9.07
N ASP A 105 -12.81 -4.86 -9.30
CA ASP A 105 -13.58 -3.72 -9.80
C ASP A 105 -14.22 -4.03 -11.16
N ARG A 106 -15.55 -4.07 -11.16
CA ARG A 106 -16.36 -4.38 -12.34
C ARG A 106 -16.49 -3.22 -13.31
N ALA A 107 -16.14 -2.00 -12.90
CA ALA A 107 -16.02 -0.87 -13.81
C ALA A 107 -14.87 -1.07 -14.82
N ARG A 108 -13.94 -1.98 -14.52
CA ARG A 108 -12.79 -2.30 -15.37
C ARG A 108 -12.88 -3.72 -15.95
N PRO A 109 -12.71 -3.88 -17.28
CA PRO A 109 -12.62 -5.20 -17.91
C PRO A 109 -11.57 -6.08 -17.25
N VAL A 110 -11.82 -7.40 -17.20
CA VAL A 110 -10.90 -8.35 -16.55
C VAL A 110 -9.56 -8.41 -17.27
N GLU A 111 -9.55 -8.20 -18.59
CA GLU A 111 -8.37 -8.18 -19.44
C GLU A 111 -7.43 -7.05 -19.04
N GLU A 112 -7.96 -5.87 -18.73
CA GLU A 112 -7.16 -4.73 -18.26
C GLU A 112 -6.59 -4.98 -16.86
N ARG A 113 -7.37 -5.61 -15.98
CA ARG A 113 -6.93 -5.95 -14.61
C ARG A 113 -5.83 -7.03 -14.64
N LEU A 114 -5.97 -8.04 -15.51
CA LEU A 114 -4.93 -9.05 -15.76
C LEU A 114 -3.69 -8.43 -16.40
N ALA A 115 -3.87 -7.55 -17.39
CA ALA A 115 -2.77 -6.84 -18.03
C ALA A 115 -1.95 -6.01 -17.02
N GLU A 116 -2.62 -5.37 -16.05
CA GLU A 116 -1.94 -4.59 -15.01
C GLU A 116 -1.13 -5.47 -14.04
N TRP A 117 -1.72 -6.58 -13.59
CA TRP A 117 -1.23 -7.30 -12.41
C TRP A 117 -0.58 -8.65 -12.69
N SER A 118 -0.63 -9.16 -13.92
CA SER A 118 -0.06 -10.47 -14.28
C SER A 118 1.42 -10.64 -13.92
N TRP A 119 2.19 -9.55 -13.86
CA TRP A 119 3.60 -9.57 -13.42
C TRP A 119 3.76 -10.07 -11.97
N LEU A 120 2.77 -9.83 -11.10
CA LEU A 120 2.77 -10.33 -9.71
C LEU A 120 2.76 -11.86 -9.66
N GLY A 121 2.24 -12.55 -10.67
CA GLY A 121 2.19 -14.02 -10.70
C GLY A 121 3.56 -14.70 -10.70
N TRP A 122 4.63 -13.95 -10.93
CA TRP A 122 6.01 -14.42 -10.84
C TRP A 122 6.63 -14.26 -9.44
N LEU A 123 6.04 -13.45 -8.57
CA LEU A 123 6.61 -13.17 -7.25
C LEU A 123 6.36 -14.33 -6.27
N PRO A 124 7.39 -14.76 -5.50
CA PRO A 124 7.22 -15.81 -4.50
C PRO A 124 6.28 -15.39 -3.35
N GLN A 125 6.14 -14.09 -3.08
CA GLN A 125 5.27 -13.55 -2.03
C GLN A 125 3.76 -13.76 -2.27
N LEU A 126 3.34 -14.11 -3.50
CA LEU A 126 1.93 -14.45 -3.80
C LEU A 126 1.62 -15.95 -3.69
N ARG A 127 2.61 -16.78 -3.33
CA ARG A 127 2.39 -18.23 -3.17
C ARG A 127 1.60 -18.50 -1.89
N PRO A 128 0.54 -19.31 -1.95
CA PRO A 128 -0.25 -19.66 -0.77
C PRO A 128 0.51 -20.66 0.09
N VAL A 129 1.16 -20.18 1.15
CA VAL A 129 1.96 -21.01 2.08
C VAL A 129 1.22 -21.37 3.36
N ARG A 130 -0.04 -20.95 3.51
CA ARG A 130 -0.86 -21.14 4.73
C ARG A 130 -2.08 -22.02 4.49
N GLY A 131 -2.05 -22.86 3.46
CA GLY A 131 -3.13 -23.79 3.13
C GLY A 131 -4.34 -23.14 2.45
N GLN A 132 -4.18 -21.95 1.86
CA GLN A 132 -5.23 -21.33 1.05
C GLN A 132 -5.53 -22.18 -0.19
N ASP A 133 -6.81 -22.36 -0.52
CA ASP A 133 -7.25 -23.13 -1.68
C ASP A 133 -7.15 -22.31 -2.97
N CYS A 134 -5.92 -22.04 -3.41
CA CYS A 134 -5.63 -21.37 -4.67
C CYS A 134 -4.20 -21.67 -5.14
N ARG A 135 -3.84 -21.19 -6.34
CA ARG A 135 -2.47 -21.25 -6.86
C ARG A 135 -1.65 -19.99 -6.58
N LEU A 136 -2.34 -18.86 -6.50
CA LEU A 136 -1.82 -17.54 -6.22
C LEU A 136 -2.84 -16.77 -5.40
N LEU A 137 -2.36 -15.91 -4.50
CA LEU A 137 -3.17 -15.05 -3.65
C LEU A 137 -3.69 -13.83 -4.43
N VAL A 138 -4.44 -14.09 -5.49
CA VAL A 138 -5.07 -13.08 -6.35
C VAL A 138 -6.59 -13.24 -6.36
N ALA A 139 -7.27 -12.13 -6.59
CA ALA A 139 -8.69 -12.07 -6.82
C ALA A 139 -9.01 -11.09 -7.96
N TYR A 140 -9.50 -11.64 -9.07
CA TYR A 140 -9.99 -10.92 -10.25
C TYR A 140 -11.51 -11.01 -10.39
N ASP A 141 -12.20 -11.59 -9.42
CA ASP A 141 -13.65 -11.60 -9.35
C ASP A 141 -14.12 -11.55 -7.89
N ARG A 142 -15.43 -11.46 -7.72
CA ARG A 142 -16.09 -11.34 -6.41
C ARG A 142 -15.89 -12.58 -5.54
N GLU A 143 -15.90 -13.77 -6.12
CA GLU A 143 -15.82 -15.02 -5.37
C GLU A 143 -14.41 -15.20 -4.82
N GLN A 144 -13.40 -14.96 -5.66
CA GLN A 144 -12.01 -14.92 -5.26
C GLN A 144 -11.78 -13.82 -4.21
N ALA A 145 -12.36 -12.64 -4.38
CA ALA A 145 -12.24 -11.55 -3.41
C ALA A 145 -12.81 -11.97 -2.05
N ALA A 146 -13.99 -12.60 -2.02
CA ALA A 146 -14.59 -13.14 -0.81
C ALA A 146 -13.71 -14.19 -0.13
N ALA A 147 -13.14 -15.13 -0.90
CA ALA A 147 -12.22 -16.12 -0.36
C ALA A 147 -10.98 -15.47 0.27
N ARG A 148 -10.30 -14.54 -0.43
CA ARG A 148 -9.12 -13.84 0.10
C ARG A 148 -9.45 -13.02 1.34
N THR A 149 -10.57 -12.30 1.35
CA THR A 149 -10.97 -11.52 2.53
C THR A 149 -11.35 -12.41 3.71
N ALA A 150 -12.03 -13.53 3.48
CA ALA A 150 -12.42 -14.46 4.55
C ALA A 150 -11.19 -15.08 5.24
N GLU A 151 -10.15 -15.41 4.47
CA GLU A 151 -8.89 -15.89 5.04
C GLU A 151 -8.18 -14.84 5.90
N LEU A 152 -8.21 -13.57 5.50
CA LEU A 152 -7.64 -12.47 6.27
C LEU A 152 -8.44 -12.20 7.55
N VAL A 153 -9.77 -12.24 7.47
CA VAL A 153 -10.66 -12.12 8.64
C VAL A 153 -10.40 -13.24 9.64
N ARG A 154 -10.27 -14.49 9.17
CA ARG A 154 -9.95 -15.63 10.04
C ARG A 154 -8.64 -15.41 10.81
N ARG A 155 -7.62 -14.83 10.18
CA ARG A 155 -6.34 -14.50 10.85
C ARG A 155 -6.51 -13.46 11.96
N LEU A 156 -7.39 -12.48 11.75
CA LEU A 156 -7.71 -11.47 12.77
C LEU A 156 -8.53 -12.06 13.91
N ASP A 157 -9.50 -12.94 13.60
CA ASP A 157 -10.31 -13.64 14.60
C ASP A 157 -9.45 -14.55 15.50
N GLU A 158 -8.41 -15.18 14.95
CA GLU A 158 -7.40 -15.96 15.67
C GLU A 158 -6.30 -15.09 16.31
N GLY A 159 -6.32 -13.78 16.05
CA GLY A 159 -5.30 -12.83 16.48
C GLY A 159 -5.50 -12.29 17.90
N PRO A 160 -4.66 -11.33 18.32
CA PRO A 160 -4.64 -10.82 19.71
C PRO A 160 -5.91 -10.08 20.13
N LEU A 161 -6.70 -9.59 19.18
CA LEU A 161 -7.98 -8.91 19.44
C LEU A 161 -9.19 -9.84 19.36
N GLY A 162 -9.00 -11.09 18.91
CA GLY A 162 -10.06 -12.07 18.76
C GLY A 162 -11.13 -11.67 17.74
N PRO A 163 -12.31 -12.34 17.74
CA PRO A 163 -13.38 -12.11 16.76
C PRO A 163 -14.05 -10.73 16.85
N HIS A 164 -13.74 -9.95 17.89
CA HIS A 164 -14.24 -8.60 18.08
C HIS A 164 -13.28 -7.51 17.58
N TRP A 165 -12.23 -7.88 16.86
CA TRP A 165 -11.23 -6.95 16.30
C TRP A 165 -11.85 -5.78 15.52
N ALA A 166 -12.97 -6.01 14.83
CA ALA A 166 -13.66 -4.98 14.04
C ALA A 166 -14.27 -3.85 14.89
N ALA A 167 -14.54 -4.12 16.17
CA ALA A 167 -15.06 -3.16 17.14
C ALA A 167 -13.97 -2.66 18.12
N ALA A 168 -12.73 -3.12 17.95
CA ALA A 168 -11.64 -2.76 18.85
C ALA A 168 -11.32 -1.26 18.76
N ALA A 169 -11.02 -0.66 19.92
CA ALA A 169 -10.61 0.73 19.97
C ALA A 169 -9.26 0.94 19.22
N PRO A 170 -9.03 2.09 18.57
CA PRO A 170 -7.78 2.38 17.85
C PRO A 170 -6.51 2.15 18.68
N ALA A 171 -6.52 2.50 19.97
CA ALA A 171 -5.40 2.27 20.87
C ALA A 171 -5.10 0.77 21.10
N ALA A 172 -6.13 -0.09 21.12
CA ALA A 172 -5.95 -1.53 21.23
C ALA A 172 -5.35 -2.13 19.95
N VAL A 173 -5.79 -1.65 18.78
CA VAL A 173 -5.21 -2.01 17.48
C VAL A 173 -3.73 -1.60 17.41
N ALA A 174 -3.41 -0.35 17.77
CA ALA A 174 -2.04 0.15 17.78
C ALA A 174 -1.14 -0.67 18.72
N ALA A 175 -1.60 -0.93 19.95
CA ALA A 175 -0.85 -1.72 20.91
C ALA A 175 -0.65 -3.18 20.45
N ALA A 176 -1.61 -3.78 19.75
CA ALA A 176 -1.46 -5.09 19.14
C ALA A 176 -0.46 -5.07 17.97
N ALA A 177 -0.53 -4.06 17.10
CA ALA A 177 0.36 -3.87 15.96
C ALA A 177 1.83 -3.66 16.38
N GLU A 178 2.07 -2.92 17.47
CA GLU A 178 3.41 -2.71 18.04
C GLU A 178 4.04 -4.03 18.51
N ARG A 179 3.23 -4.93 19.08
CA ARG A 179 3.67 -6.24 19.57
C ARG A 179 3.72 -7.32 18.48
N HIS A 180 3.22 -7.05 17.29
CA HIS A 180 3.21 -8.03 16.20
C HIS A 180 4.63 -8.35 15.74
N SER A 181 5.01 -9.62 15.85
CA SER A 181 6.34 -10.13 15.47
C SER A 181 6.28 -11.23 14.41
N GLY A 182 5.09 -11.54 13.88
CA GLY A 182 4.89 -12.55 12.85
C GLY A 182 5.14 -12.02 11.43
N PRO A 183 4.98 -12.86 10.39
CA PRO A 183 5.03 -12.39 9.02
C PRO A 183 3.93 -11.36 8.75
N TYR A 184 4.19 -10.46 7.82
CA TYR A 184 3.28 -9.40 7.43
C TYR A 184 2.54 -9.77 6.13
N THR A 185 1.36 -9.17 5.95
CA THR A 185 0.60 -9.29 4.71
C THR A 185 0.34 -7.90 4.17
N VAL A 186 0.71 -7.65 2.91
CA VAL A 186 0.30 -6.45 2.19
C VAL A 186 -0.82 -6.80 1.22
N VAL A 187 -2.00 -6.22 1.45
CA VAL A 187 -3.19 -6.44 0.65
C VAL A 187 -3.35 -5.28 -0.33
N VAL A 188 -3.23 -5.56 -1.62
CA VAL A 188 -3.44 -4.58 -2.68
C VAL A 188 -4.91 -4.58 -3.05
N VAL A 189 -5.60 -3.46 -2.82
CA VAL A 189 -7.01 -3.29 -3.18
C VAL A 189 -7.09 -2.30 -4.34
N ASP A 190 -7.34 -2.81 -5.54
CA ASP A 190 -7.37 -2.03 -6.78
C ASP A 190 -8.83 -1.74 -7.19
N GLY A 191 -9.36 -0.59 -6.74
CA GLY A 191 -10.74 -0.15 -6.98
C GLY A 191 -11.77 -0.76 -6.01
N ASP A 192 -13.03 -0.87 -6.46
CA ASP A 192 -14.13 -1.45 -5.68
C ASP A 192 -14.05 -2.99 -5.66
N PRO A 193 -13.98 -3.66 -4.49
CA PRO A 193 -13.96 -5.12 -4.41
C PRO A 193 -15.31 -5.79 -4.77
N GLY A 194 -16.40 -5.04 -4.92
CA GLY A 194 -17.66 -5.53 -5.50
C GLY A 194 -18.88 -5.39 -4.58
N SER A 195 -19.15 -6.37 -3.73
CA SER A 195 -20.38 -6.38 -2.90
C SER A 195 -20.26 -5.43 -1.69
N ALA A 196 -21.39 -5.05 -1.10
CA ALA A 196 -21.39 -4.16 0.07
C ALA A 196 -20.62 -4.78 1.25
N GLU A 197 -20.77 -6.10 1.45
CA GLU A 197 -20.08 -6.85 2.50
C GLU A 197 -18.57 -6.86 2.26
N LEU A 198 -18.13 -7.01 1.00
CA LEU A 198 -16.71 -6.92 0.66
C LEU A 198 -16.16 -5.52 0.91
N ARG A 199 -16.89 -4.47 0.51
CA ARG A 199 -16.50 -3.07 0.77
C ARG A 199 -16.34 -2.79 2.26
N GLU A 200 -17.29 -3.25 3.08
CA GLU A 200 -17.21 -3.13 4.53
C GLU A 200 -16.03 -3.92 5.10
N THR A 201 -15.82 -5.16 4.62
CA THR A 201 -14.72 -6.01 5.09
C THR A 201 -13.36 -5.39 4.78
N VAL A 202 -13.10 -4.92 3.55
CA VAL A 202 -11.81 -4.28 3.22
C VAL A 202 -11.61 -2.97 3.99
N SER A 203 -12.69 -2.23 4.27
CA SER A 203 -12.64 -1.01 5.09
C SER A 203 -12.23 -1.32 6.54
N ARG A 204 -12.82 -2.37 7.13
CA ARG A 204 -12.44 -2.85 8.46
C ARG A 204 -11.00 -3.37 8.47
N LEU A 205 -10.59 -4.13 7.46
CA LEU A 205 -9.21 -4.61 7.32
C LEU A 205 -8.20 -3.46 7.25
N ALA A 206 -8.52 -2.34 6.59
CA ALA A 206 -7.65 -1.16 6.53
C ALA A 206 -7.34 -0.58 7.92
N VAL A 207 -8.33 -0.63 8.84
CA VAL A 207 -8.23 -0.09 10.20
C VAL A 207 -7.67 -1.12 11.17
N GLY A 208 -8.26 -2.32 11.24
CA GLY A 208 -7.96 -3.35 12.24
C GLY A 208 -6.87 -4.34 11.82
N GLY A 209 -6.58 -4.44 10.53
CA GLY A 209 -5.55 -5.33 9.96
C GLY A 209 -4.18 -5.22 10.63
N PRO A 210 -3.67 -4.02 10.98
CA PRO A 210 -2.36 -3.88 11.60
C PRO A 210 -2.18 -4.70 12.89
N ALA A 211 -3.26 -5.00 13.63
CA ALA A 211 -3.22 -5.84 14.83
C ALA A 211 -2.74 -7.28 14.56
N ALA A 212 -2.82 -7.75 13.31
CA ALA A 212 -2.31 -9.03 12.85
C ALA A 212 -1.24 -8.89 11.74
N GLY A 213 -0.62 -7.70 11.62
CA GLY A 213 0.40 -7.41 10.60
C GLY A 213 -0.15 -7.33 9.16
N ILE A 214 -1.44 -7.06 9.00
CA ILE A 214 -2.09 -6.89 7.70
C ILE A 214 -2.17 -5.38 7.39
N HIS A 215 -1.60 -4.97 6.26
CA HIS A 215 -1.56 -3.58 5.81
C HIS A 215 -2.14 -3.46 4.41
N LEU A 216 -3.01 -2.47 4.16
CA LEU A 216 -3.59 -2.30 2.83
C LEU A 216 -2.81 -1.26 2.01
N VAL A 217 -2.70 -1.53 0.71
CA VAL A 217 -2.34 -0.54 -0.32
C VAL A 217 -3.56 -0.38 -1.22
N CYS A 218 -4.33 0.69 -1.01
CA CYS A 218 -5.57 0.96 -1.73
C CYS A 218 -5.29 1.86 -2.93
N LEU A 219 -5.74 1.47 -4.12
CA LEU A 219 -5.57 2.25 -5.35
C LEU A 219 -6.91 2.82 -5.78
N ALA A 220 -6.96 4.13 -5.95
CA ALA A 220 -8.15 4.86 -6.33
C ALA A 220 -7.92 5.67 -7.61
N ASP A 221 -8.63 5.32 -8.69
CA ASP A 221 -8.59 6.12 -9.91
C ASP A 221 -9.28 7.46 -9.66
N ALA A 222 -8.56 8.54 -9.92
CA ALA A 222 -9.02 9.90 -9.68
C ALA A 222 -8.25 10.87 -10.59
N PRO A 223 -8.82 12.05 -10.91
CA PRO A 223 -8.05 13.11 -11.55
C PRO A 223 -6.79 13.46 -10.75
N ALA A 224 -5.73 13.87 -11.44
CA ALA A 224 -4.56 14.42 -10.78
C ALA A 224 -4.95 15.69 -10.01
N THR A 225 -4.32 15.91 -8.86
CA THR A 225 -4.50 17.17 -8.13
C THR A 225 -3.88 18.32 -8.93
N THR A 226 -4.71 19.30 -9.28
CA THR A 226 -4.35 20.52 -10.02
C THR A 226 -5.12 21.71 -9.43
N PRO A 227 -4.84 22.96 -9.84
CA PRO A 227 -5.70 24.09 -9.47
C PRO A 227 -7.17 23.89 -9.87
N ALA A 228 -7.44 23.17 -10.96
CA ALA A 228 -8.79 22.87 -11.45
C ALA A 228 -9.43 21.65 -10.76
N SER A 229 -8.63 20.73 -10.21
CA SER A 229 -9.09 19.61 -9.37
C SER A 229 -8.34 19.65 -8.04
N PRO A 230 -8.80 20.47 -7.06
CA PRO A 230 -8.12 20.62 -5.79
C PRO A 230 -8.08 19.32 -4.99
N VAL A 231 -7.18 19.24 -4.01
CA VAL A 231 -6.99 18.07 -3.13
C VAL A 231 -8.31 17.49 -2.61
N ALA A 232 -9.22 18.33 -2.13
CA ALA A 232 -10.52 17.89 -1.60
C ALA A 232 -11.38 17.18 -2.67
N SER A 233 -11.37 17.66 -3.92
CA SER A 233 -12.07 17.03 -5.03
C SER A 233 -11.45 15.70 -5.42
N THR A 234 -10.11 15.64 -5.56
CA THR A 234 -9.39 14.38 -5.81
C THR A 234 -9.68 13.35 -4.71
N LEU A 235 -9.66 13.78 -3.44
CA LEU A 235 -9.98 12.91 -2.31
C LEU A 235 -11.42 12.41 -2.36
N ALA A 236 -12.40 13.25 -2.71
CA ALA A 236 -13.78 12.81 -2.85
C ALA A 236 -13.95 11.76 -3.95
N THR A 237 -13.34 11.96 -5.12
CA THR A 237 -13.32 10.97 -6.20
C THR A 237 -12.64 9.66 -5.77
N ALA A 238 -11.50 9.76 -5.09
CA ALA A 238 -10.76 8.59 -4.62
C ALA A 238 -11.58 7.72 -3.66
N ARG A 239 -12.36 8.33 -2.76
CA ARG A 239 -13.24 7.59 -1.83
C ARG A 239 -14.37 6.86 -2.55
N ALA A 240 -14.93 7.48 -3.58
CA ALA A 240 -15.98 6.87 -4.39
C ALA A 240 -15.43 5.67 -5.18
N ALA A 241 -14.17 5.75 -5.66
CA ALA A 241 -13.54 4.69 -6.43
C ALA A 241 -13.00 3.52 -5.58
N ALA A 242 -12.55 3.78 -4.34
CA ALA A 242 -11.91 2.80 -3.49
C ALA A 242 -12.44 2.87 -2.04
N PRO A 243 -13.34 1.94 -1.63
CA PRO A 243 -14.02 1.99 -0.34
C PRO A 243 -13.12 1.96 0.90
N ALA A 244 -11.96 1.31 0.82
CA ALA A 244 -10.98 1.27 1.91
C ALA A 244 -10.08 2.52 1.98
N PHE A 245 -10.06 3.35 0.94
CA PHE A 245 -9.21 4.55 0.85
C PHE A 245 -9.41 5.57 1.99
N PRO A 246 -10.64 5.89 2.46
CA PRO A 246 -10.83 6.79 3.60
C PRO A 246 -10.13 6.34 4.88
N TYR A 247 -9.89 5.04 5.04
CA TYR A 247 -9.36 4.44 6.26
C TYR A 247 -7.84 4.27 6.25
N CYS A 248 -7.17 4.73 5.19
CA CYS A 248 -5.70 4.70 5.10
C CYS A 248 -5.09 5.84 5.93
N GLY A 249 -4.20 5.53 6.88
CA GLY A 249 -3.54 6.53 7.72
C GLY A 249 -2.49 7.38 6.99
N ALA A 250 -2.07 6.98 5.80
CA ALA A 250 -1.36 7.85 4.86
C ALA A 250 -1.99 7.77 3.47
N VAL A 251 -2.05 8.91 2.78
CA VAL A 251 -2.49 8.98 1.38
C VAL A 251 -1.46 9.70 0.52
N ALA A 252 -1.24 9.21 -0.69
CA ALA A 252 -0.38 9.81 -1.69
C ALA A 252 -1.19 10.14 -2.93
N LEU A 253 -1.26 11.44 -3.25
CA LEU A 253 -2.05 11.96 -4.36
C LEU A 253 -1.12 12.36 -5.50
N LEU A 254 -1.35 11.82 -6.69
CA LEU A 254 -0.64 12.26 -7.88
C LEU A 254 -1.12 13.65 -8.30
N SER A 255 -0.18 14.54 -8.58
CA SER A 255 -0.42 15.95 -8.80
C SER A 255 0.33 16.48 -10.03
N GLY A 256 -0.16 17.62 -10.54
CA GLY A 256 0.32 18.28 -11.75
C GLY A 256 -0.37 17.77 -13.00
N ASP A 257 -0.32 18.56 -14.07
CA ASP A 257 -1.06 18.30 -15.33
C ASP A 257 -0.70 16.95 -15.98
N VAL A 258 0.51 16.46 -15.70
CA VAL A 258 1.02 15.16 -16.20
C VAL A 258 1.18 14.10 -15.10
N ALA A 259 0.72 14.38 -13.87
CA ALA A 259 0.77 13.50 -12.71
C ALA A 259 2.17 12.91 -12.42
N THR A 260 3.19 13.78 -12.43
CA THR A 260 4.61 13.45 -12.15
C THR A 260 5.06 13.88 -10.75
N VAL A 261 4.15 14.49 -9.98
CA VAL A 261 4.37 14.88 -8.59
C VAL A 261 3.51 14.00 -7.71
N VAL A 262 3.99 13.68 -6.51
CA VAL A 262 3.22 13.03 -5.45
C VAL A 262 3.15 13.94 -4.24
N GLN A 263 1.93 14.14 -3.73
CA GLN A 263 1.66 14.84 -2.48
C GLN A 263 1.27 13.81 -1.42
N VAL A 264 2.10 13.65 -0.40
CA VAL A 264 1.89 12.70 0.70
C VAL A 264 1.28 13.42 1.90
N ILE A 265 0.17 12.88 2.40
CA ILE A 265 -0.59 13.42 3.53
C ILE A 265 -0.76 12.31 4.57
N HIS A 266 -0.25 12.55 5.77
CA HIS A 266 -0.50 11.68 6.92
C HIS A 266 -1.78 12.12 7.63
N ARG A 267 -2.67 11.19 7.92
CA ARG A 267 -3.93 11.44 8.61
C ARG A 267 -3.77 11.17 10.09
N ALA A 268 -4.48 11.93 10.91
CA ALA A 268 -4.61 11.58 12.32
C ALA A 268 -5.33 10.23 12.45
N PRO A 269 -4.93 9.35 13.39
CA PRO A 269 -5.71 8.16 13.69
C PRO A 269 -7.13 8.57 14.08
N VAL A 270 -8.14 7.87 13.56
CA VAL A 270 -9.55 8.18 13.82
C VAL A 270 -9.81 8.09 15.32
N GLN A 271 -9.93 9.23 16.00
CA GLN A 271 -10.28 9.27 17.41
C GLN A 271 -11.80 9.15 17.51
N HIS A 272 -12.28 8.08 18.14
CA HIS A 272 -13.68 7.83 18.53
C HIS A 272 -14.77 8.49 17.67
N ALA A 273 -15.07 7.91 16.51
CA ALA A 273 -16.38 8.10 15.91
C ALA A 273 -17.25 6.90 16.25
N ALA A 274 -18.11 7.07 17.25
CA ALA A 274 -19.28 6.23 17.43
C ALA A 274 -20.03 6.13 16.10
N ALA A 275 -20.63 4.96 15.83
CA ALA A 275 -21.33 4.60 14.60
C ALA A 275 -22.34 5.67 14.09
N GLN A 276 -21.86 6.68 13.38
CA GLN A 276 -22.65 7.69 12.66
C GLN A 276 -21.89 8.07 11.39
N HIS A 277 -22.66 8.40 10.34
CA HIS A 277 -22.20 8.62 8.95
C HIS A 277 -21.11 9.70 8.76
N ASP A 278 -20.74 10.45 9.81
CA ASP A 278 -19.78 11.56 9.76
C ASP A 278 -18.33 11.18 10.19
N ALA A 279 -18.10 9.94 10.63
CA ALA A 279 -16.78 9.42 11.04
C ALA A 279 -15.67 9.58 9.98
N ALA A 280 -16.06 9.50 8.70
CA ALA A 280 -15.12 9.64 7.58
C ALA A 280 -14.53 11.05 7.51
N ALA A 281 -15.29 12.10 7.87
CA ALA A 281 -14.84 13.49 7.74
C ALA A 281 -13.79 13.87 8.80
N GLU A 282 -13.86 13.32 10.01
CA GLU A 282 -12.90 13.59 11.10
C GLU A 282 -11.60 12.80 10.95
N ALA A 283 -11.64 11.62 10.32
CA ALA A 283 -10.47 10.80 9.98
C ALA A 283 -9.50 11.47 8.98
N GLU A 284 -9.86 12.64 8.44
CA GLU A 284 -9.24 13.22 7.25
C GLU A 284 -8.45 14.50 7.52
N ALA A 285 -8.46 14.99 8.75
CA ALA A 285 -7.63 16.10 9.13
C ALA A 285 -6.14 15.71 8.93
N PRO A 286 -5.39 16.47 8.11
CA PRO A 286 -3.97 16.22 7.96
C PRO A 286 -3.28 16.40 9.31
N SER A 287 -2.52 15.41 9.73
CA SER A 287 -1.73 15.44 10.98
C SER A 287 -0.45 16.29 10.87
N GLY A 288 -0.17 16.83 9.68
CA GLY A 288 1.00 17.67 9.40
C GLY A 288 1.00 18.24 7.97
N PRO A 289 2.01 19.03 7.59
CA PRO A 289 2.12 19.59 6.25
C PRO A 289 2.29 18.48 5.21
N ALA A 290 1.63 18.65 4.06
CA ALA A 290 1.78 17.71 2.97
C ALA A 290 3.20 17.76 2.38
N VAL A 291 3.79 16.60 2.12
CA VAL A 291 5.12 16.50 1.51
C VAL A 291 4.96 16.34 0.00
N ILE A 292 5.59 17.22 -0.77
CA ILE A 292 5.54 17.20 -2.24
C ILE A 292 6.87 16.65 -2.78
N ALA A 293 6.79 15.71 -3.73
CA ALA A 293 7.95 15.05 -4.31
C ALA A 293 7.77 14.73 -5.79
N ALA A 294 8.86 14.62 -6.55
CA ALA A 294 8.83 13.96 -7.86
C ALA A 294 8.54 12.47 -7.65
N VAL A 295 7.53 11.93 -8.33
CA VAL A 295 7.03 10.57 -8.09
C VAL A 295 7.97 9.50 -8.66
N ASP A 296 8.20 8.43 -7.90
CA ASP A 296 8.81 7.22 -8.43
C ASP A 296 7.77 6.39 -9.19
N ALA A 297 8.08 5.99 -10.42
CA ALA A 297 7.18 5.25 -11.27
C ALA A 297 7.96 4.32 -12.19
N VAL A 298 7.43 3.11 -12.42
CA VAL A 298 8.06 2.13 -13.31
C VAL A 298 7.10 1.73 -14.43
N SER A 299 7.60 1.14 -15.51
CA SER A 299 6.78 0.61 -16.60
C SER A 299 6.39 -0.85 -16.36
N ARG A 300 5.38 -1.34 -17.09
CA ARG A 300 4.97 -2.75 -17.00
C ARG A 300 6.12 -3.69 -17.38
N ALA A 301 6.84 -3.38 -18.46
CA ALA A 301 8.00 -4.15 -18.90
C ALA A 301 9.11 -4.21 -17.83
N TRP A 302 9.33 -3.11 -17.11
CA TRP A 302 10.24 -3.08 -15.97
C TRP A 302 9.78 -4.06 -14.87
N ALA A 303 8.49 -4.03 -14.52
CA ALA A 303 7.95 -4.86 -13.45
C ALA A 303 7.95 -6.36 -13.80
N GLU A 304 7.67 -6.69 -15.06
CA GLU A 304 7.77 -8.07 -15.57
C GLU A 304 9.21 -8.59 -15.53
N ARG A 305 10.19 -7.77 -15.94
CA ARG A 305 11.61 -8.13 -15.84
C ARG A 305 12.02 -8.35 -14.39
N PHE A 306 11.64 -7.43 -13.51
CA PHE A 306 11.89 -7.52 -12.08
C PHE A 306 11.34 -8.82 -11.48
N ALA A 307 10.05 -9.11 -11.68
CA ALA A 307 9.42 -10.25 -11.03
C ALA A 307 9.90 -11.59 -11.60
N ARG A 308 10.21 -11.66 -12.90
CA ARG A 308 10.83 -12.86 -13.49
C ARG A 308 12.22 -13.14 -12.91
N ALA A 309 12.95 -12.12 -12.49
CA ALA A 309 14.25 -12.30 -11.84
C ALA A 309 14.12 -12.91 -10.43
N LEU A 310 13.04 -12.60 -9.71
CA LEU A 310 12.74 -13.17 -8.40
C LEU A 310 12.05 -14.53 -8.44
N ALA A 311 11.45 -14.91 -9.57
CA ALA A 311 10.67 -16.15 -9.68
C ALA A 311 11.41 -17.46 -9.33
N PRO A 312 12.73 -17.61 -9.59
CA PRO A 312 13.46 -18.83 -9.22
C PRO A 312 13.87 -18.92 -7.74
N LEU A 313 13.68 -17.85 -6.96
CA LEU A 313 14.16 -17.71 -5.58
C LEU A 313 13.16 -18.22 -4.53
#